data_AF-A0A6N2EF18-F1
#
_entry.id   AF-A0A6N2EF18-F1
#
_cell.length_a   1.000
_cell.length_b   1.000
_cell.length_c   1.000
_cell.angle_alpha   90.00
_cell.angle_beta   90.00
_cell.angle_gamma   90.00
#
_symmetry.space_group_name_H-M   'P 1'
#
loop_
_entity.id
_entity.type
_entity.pdbx_description
1 polymer ?
#
loop_
_entity_poly.entity_id
_entity_poly.type
_entity_poly.pdbx_seq_one_letter_code
_entity_poly.pdbx_strand_id
1 'polypeptide(L)'
;MDQDTPTTPSALERSSIRGATVTTEEGGRLNAFASEPRMEVVSPERGWGFHERAEKLNGRFAMIGFVALLITEYALGGEAFTRGILGIG
;
A
#
# COMPACT_ATOMS: atom_id res chain seq x y z
N MET A 1 35.98 -49.35 -31.11
CA MET A 1 34.60 -49.47 -30.61
C MET A 1 34.64 -48.97 -29.18
N ASP A 2 34.57 -47.66 -29.00
CA ASP A 2 34.21 -47.00 -27.75
C ASP A 2 33.51 -45.71 -28.17
N GLN A 3 32.22 -45.65 -27.85
CA GLN A 3 31.27 -44.65 -28.34
C GLN A 3 31.55 -43.32 -27.66
N ASP A 4 31.80 -42.28 -28.46
CA ASP A 4 31.66 -40.88 -28.06
C ASP A 4 30.26 -40.69 -27.48
N THR A 5 30.17 -40.54 -26.16
CA THR A 5 28.92 -40.26 -25.46
C THR A 5 28.62 -38.78 -25.64
N PRO A 6 27.55 -38.36 -26.35
CA PRO A 6 27.17 -36.96 -26.37
C PRO A 6 26.64 -36.61 -24.97
N THR A 7 27.46 -35.89 -24.20
CA THR A 7 27.03 -35.24 -22.97
C THR A 7 25.88 -34.30 -23.32
N THR A 8 24.66 -34.74 -23.07
CA THR A 8 23.47 -33.91 -23.20
C THR A 8 23.62 -32.75 -22.22
N PRO A 9 23.70 -31.49 -22.68
CA PRO A 9 23.76 -30.36 -21.76
C PRO A 9 22.50 -30.37 -20.89
N SER A 10 22.72 -30.46 -19.59
CA SER A 10 21.67 -30.51 -18.57
C SER A 10 20.76 -29.30 -18.70
N ALA A 11 19.45 -29.55 -18.64
CA ALA A 11 18.34 -28.59 -18.76
C ALA A 11 18.41 -27.33 -17.86
N LEU A 12 19.39 -27.24 -16.97
CA LEU A 12 19.63 -26.14 -16.03
C LEU A 12 20.20 -24.87 -16.69
N GLU A 13 20.72 -24.93 -17.93
CA GLU A 13 21.22 -23.77 -18.67
C GLU A 13 20.16 -23.03 -19.51
N ARG A 14 18.93 -23.55 -19.61
CA ARG A 14 17.86 -22.90 -20.36
C ARG A 14 17.28 -21.76 -19.53
N SER A 15 17.88 -20.58 -19.69
CA SER A 15 17.38 -19.25 -19.33
C SER A 15 15.99 -19.25 -18.69
N SER A 16 15.96 -19.28 -17.36
CA SER A 16 14.76 -19.04 -16.58
C SER A 16 14.35 -17.58 -16.79
N ILE A 17 13.42 -17.33 -17.72
CA ILE A 17 12.83 -16.01 -17.91
C ILE A 17 12.05 -15.66 -16.64
N ARG A 18 12.57 -14.71 -15.86
CA ARG A 18 12.01 -14.28 -14.57
C ARG A 18 10.59 -13.76 -14.78
N GLY A 19 9.60 -14.39 -14.14
CA GLY A 19 8.19 -13.99 -14.25
C GLY A 19 7.46 -14.56 -15.47
N ALA A 20 7.99 -15.61 -16.10
CA ALA A 20 7.28 -16.36 -17.14
C ALA A 20 7.40 -17.88 -16.92
N THR A 21 6.30 -18.60 -17.11
CA THR A 21 6.30 -20.07 -17.16
C THR A 21 6.68 -20.50 -18.56
N VAL A 22 7.75 -21.28 -18.69
CA VAL A 22 8.26 -21.73 -19.98
C VAL A 22 7.91 -23.21 -20.18
N THR A 23 7.28 -23.54 -21.31
CA THR A 23 7.03 -24.93 -21.72
C THR A 23 7.66 -25.20 -23.08
N THR A 24 8.10 -26.44 -23.30
CA THR A 24 8.59 -26.90 -24.60
C THR A 24 7.57 -27.88 -25.16
N GLU A 25 7.06 -27.58 -26.36
CA GLU A 25 6.14 -28.47 -27.07
C GLU A 25 6.88 -29.69 -27.63
N GLU A 26 6.12 -30.76 -27.92
CA GLU A 26 6.63 -31.98 -28.54
C GLU A 26 7.31 -31.72 -29.89
N GLY A 27 6.88 -30.68 -30.62
CA GLY A 27 7.52 -30.20 -31.85
C GLY A 27 8.78 -29.36 -31.65
N GLY A 28 9.34 -29.29 -30.44
CA GLY A 28 10.58 -28.57 -30.13
C GLY A 28 10.46 -27.05 -30.07
N ARG A 29 9.24 -26.50 -30.13
CA ARG A 29 8.99 -25.06 -29.99
C ARG A 29 8.98 -24.64 -28.52
N LEU A 30 9.56 -23.47 -28.24
CA LEU A 30 9.60 -22.86 -26.91
C LEU A 30 8.46 -21.86 -26.75
N ASN A 31 7.61 -22.05 -25.75
CA ASN A 31 6.55 -21.10 -25.38
C ASN A 31 6.85 -20.49 -24.02
N ALA A 32 6.69 -19.17 -23.91
CA ALA A 32 6.81 -18.44 -22.65
C ALA A 32 5.47 -17.77 -22.32
N PHE A 33 4.86 -18.16 -21.21
CA PHE A 33 3.62 -17.58 -20.71
C PHE A 33 3.94 -16.59 -19.60
N ALA A 34 3.42 -15.36 -19.67
CA ALA A 34 3.61 -14.38 -18.61
C ALA A 34 2.95 -14.88 -17.32
N SER A 35 3.72 -14.90 -16.22
CA SER A 35 3.16 -15.14 -14.89
C SER A 35 2.62 -13.81 -14.36
N GLU A 36 1.31 -13.76 -14.12
CA GLU A 36 0.68 -12.57 -13.56
C GLU A 36 1.13 -12.35 -12.10
N PRO A 37 1.61 -11.14 -11.76
CA PRO A 37 1.90 -10.80 -10.37
C PRO A 37 0.63 -10.90 -9.52
N ARG A 38 0.69 -11.67 -8.44
CA ARG A 38 -0.39 -11.73 -7.45
C ARG A 38 -0.59 -10.35 -6.82
N MET A 39 -1.82 -9.83 -6.90
CA MET A 39 -2.20 -8.61 -6.19
C MET A 39 -2.14 -8.87 -4.69
N GLU A 40 -1.15 -8.29 -4.01
CA GLU A 40 -1.03 -8.37 -2.56
C GLU A 40 -1.87 -7.25 -1.93
N VAL A 41 -2.93 -7.64 -1.23
CA VAL A 41 -3.76 -6.70 -0.47
C VAL A 41 -3.00 -6.32 0.79
N VAL A 42 -2.40 -5.13 0.78
CA VAL A 42 -1.82 -4.53 1.98
C VAL A 42 -2.94 -4.09 2.92
N SER A 43 -2.83 -4.50 4.18
CA SER A 43 -3.77 -4.10 5.22
C SER A 43 -3.77 -2.56 5.35
N PRO A 44 -4.93 -1.91 5.57
CA PRO A 44 -5.00 -0.46 5.76
C PRO A 44 -4.16 0.03 6.96
N GLU A 45 -3.83 -0.85 7.89
CA GLU A 45 -2.96 -0.60 9.05
C GLU A 45 -1.46 -0.53 8.68
N ARG A 46 -1.06 -1.13 7.56
CA ARG A 46 0.34 -1.32 7.15
C ARG A 46 0.74 -0.42 5.96
N GLY A 47 -0.17 0.44 5.51
CA GLY A 47 0.04 1.41 4.44
C GLY A 47 0.52 2.77 4.96
N TRP A 48 1.24 3.51 4.13
CA TRP A 48 1.58 4.91 4.38
C TRP A 48 0.32 5.77 4.18
N GLY A 49 -0.15 6.46 5.23
CA GLY A 49 -1.35 7.30 5.16
C GLY A 49 -2.05 7.53 6.50
N PHE A 50 -3.31 7.98 6.43
CA PHE A 50 -4.15 8.18 7.61
C PHE A 50 -4.53 6.84 8.23
N HIS A 51 -4.18 6.67 9.49
CA HIS A 51 -4.52 5.47 10.26
C HIS A 51 -5.90 5.67 10.89
N GLU A 52 -6.75 4.65 10.84
CA GLU A 52 -8.13 4.69 11.36
C GLU A 52 -8.19 5.18 12.83
N ARG A 53 -7.20 4.79 13.64
CA ARG A 53 -7.10 5.25 15.04
C ARG A 53 -6.82 6.74 15.15
N ALA A 54 -5.93 7.27 14.31
CA ALA A 54 -5.57 8.69 14.29
C ALA A 54 -6.76 9.53 13.81
N GLU A 55 -7.47 9.07 12.79
CA GLU A 55 -8.67 9.75 12.27
C GLU A 55 -9.79 9.80 13.33
N LYS A 56 -10.07 8.67 14.00
CA LYS A 56 -11.04 8.62 15.10
C LYS A 56 -10.67 9.55 16.26
N LEU A 57 -9.38 9.64 16.61
CA LEU A 57 -8.91 10.55 17.66
C LEU A 57 -9.05 12.01 17.24
N ASN A 58 -8.62 12.36 16.03
CA ASN A 58 -8.72 13.72 15.51
C ASN A 58 -10.18 14.19 15.43
N GLY A 59 -11.09 13.32 14.96
CA GLY A 59 -12.52 13.61 14.93
C GLY A 59 -13.10 13.89 16.32
N ARG A 60 -12.69 13.15 17.35
CA ARG A 60 -13.13 13.40 18.75
C ARG A 60 -12.60 14.72 19.28
N PHE A 61 -11.32 15.01 19.06
CA PHE A 61 -10.74 16.30 19.46
C PHE A 61 -11.41 17.48 18.75
N ALA A 62 -11.77 17.32 17.48
CA ALA A 62 -12.52 18.34 16.74
C ALA A 62 -13.90 18.58 17.34
N MET A 63 -14.66 17.51 17.68
CA MET A 63 -15.96 17.65 18.35
C MET A 63 -15.84 18.37 19.69
N ILE A 64 -14.85 17.99 20.51
CA ILE A 64 -14.58 18.63 21.81
C ILE A 64 -14.21 20.11 21.62
N GLY A 65 -13.31 20.40 20.68
CA GLY A 65 -12.89 21.77 20.37
C GLY A 65 -14.04 22.65 19.92
N PHE A 66 -14.93 22.13 19.07
CA PHE A 66 -16.12 22.84 18.64
C PHE A 66 -17.07 23.17 19.79
N VAL A 67 -17.38 22.20 20.64
CA VAL A 67 -18.23 22.43 21.83
C VAL A 67 -17.58 23.43 22.78
N ALA A 68 -16.26 23.34 22.99
CA ALA A 68 -15.53 24.29 23.82
C ALA A 68 -15.61 25.73 23.26
N LEU A 69 -15.54 25.91 21.94
CA LEU A 69 -15.71 27.21 21.30
C LEU A 69 -17.12 27.78 21.55
N LEU A 70 -18.17 26.97 21.39
CA LEU A 70 -19.55 27.40 21.65
C LEU A 70 -19.77 27.82 23.11
N ILE A 71 -19.24 27.04 24.06
CA ILE A 71 -19.32 27.37 25.49
C ILE A 71 -18.59 28.67 25.77
N THR A 72 -17.42 28.87 25.17
CA THR A 72 -16.62 30.06 25.38
C THR A 72 -17.31 31.29 24.80
N GLU A 73 -17.85 31.21 23.59
CA GLU A 73 -18.64 32.30 22.99
C GLU A 73 -19.86 32.66 23.85
N TYR A 74 -20.57 31.65 24.37
CA TYR A 74 -21.68 31.88 25.29
C TYR A 74 -21.25 32.58 26.58
N ALA A 75 -20.14 32.14 27.19
CA ALA A 75 -19.61 32.73 28.42
C ALA A 75 -19.09 34.17 28.22
N LEU A 76 -18.56 34.48 27.03
CA LEU A 76 -18.06 35.81 26.65
C LEU A 76 -19.15 36.72 26.06
N GLY A 77 -20.42 36.30 26.08
CA GLY A 77 -21.54 37.14 25.64
C GLY A 77 -21.63 37.34 24.12
N GLY A 78 -21.16 36.37 23.33
CA GLY A 78 -21.17 36.42 21.87
C GLY A 78 -19.89 37.01 21.25
N GLU A 79 -18.88 37.33 22.05
CA GLU A 79 -17.58 37.69 21.53
C GLU A 79 -16.84 36.45 21.02
N ALA A 80 -16.40 36.47 19.77
CA ALA A 80 -15.62 35.39 19.19
C ALA A 80 -14.36 35.15 20.04
N PHE A 81 -14.07 33.89 20.35
CA PHE A 81 -12.90 33.44 21.12
C PHE A 81 -11.59 34.16 20.72
N THR A 82 -11.42 34.34 19.42
CA THR A 82 -10.30 35.01 18.75
C THR A 82 -10.11 36.46 19.24
N ARG A 83 -11.20 37.18 19.50
CA ARG A 83 -11.20 38.57 19.96
C ARG A 83 -11.11 38.65 21.48
N GLY A 84 -11.92 37.87 22.20
CA GLY A 84 -12.05 38.01 23.64
C GLY A 84 -10.90 37.44 24.47
N ILE A 85 -10.22 36.39 24.00
CA ILE A 85 -9.10 35.77 24.74
C ILE A 85 -7.76 36.03 24.05
N LEU A 86 -7.70 35.89 22.72
CA LEU A 86 -6.45 36.01 21.98
C LEU A 86 -6.14 37.45 21.56
N GLY A 87 -7.10 38.38 21.66
CA GLY A 87 -6.91 39.79 21.36
C GLY A 87 -6.58 40.08 19.89
N ILE A 88 -6.82 39.13 18.99
CA ILE A 88 -6.60 39.30 17.56
C ILE A 88 -7.94 39.71 16.91
N GLY A 89 -8.07 41.00 16.62
CA GLY A 89 -9.26 41.62 16.04
C GLY A 89 -9.03 43.08 15.69
#